data_AF-A0A1F6G9B5-F1
#
_entry.id   AF-A0A1F6G9B5-F1
#
_cell.length_a   1.000
_cell.length_b   1.000
_cell.length_c   1.000
_cell.angle_alpha   90.00
_cell.angle_beta   90.00
_cell.angle_gamma   90.00
#
_symmetry.space_group_name_H-M   'P 1'
#
loop_
_entity.id
_entity.type
_entity.pdbx_description
1 polymer ?
#
loop_
_entity_poly.entity_id
_entity_poly.type
_entity_poly.pdbx_seq_one_letter_code
_entity_poly.pdbx_strand_id
1 'polypeptide(L)'
;MNKKSISSKCSLTKDQAIAYLEALVASLKKNQICVEAGDEYVVLEAAENMELEVNAAQKKGKEKIMLELSWTQPMVLENEEQLKISSKVPAPKLEQKKEEKPVAPPKPEAKTEIKLEPAKSPSTTAPKK
;
A
#
# COMPACT_ATOMS: atom_id res chain seq x y z
N MET A 1 4.09 16.59 12.48
CA MET A 1 3.06 15.53 12.43
C MET A 1 2.71 15.16 13.86
N ASN A 2 1.42 15.12 14.21
CA ASN A 2 0.98 14.86 15.58
C ASN A 2 1.06 13.36 15.88
N LYS A 3 1.56 13.00 17.07
CA LYS A 3 1.62 11.61 17.55
C LYS A 3 0.19 11.12 17.83
N LYS A 4 -0.26 10.10 17.08
CA LYS A 4 -1.50 9.37 17.39
C LYS A 4 -1.14 8.16 18.25
N SER A 5 -1.73 8.05 19.44
CA SER A 5 -1.48 6.94 20.36
C SER A 5 -2.75 6.57 21.11
N ILE A 6 -3.03 5.28 21.21
CA ILE A 6 -4.15 4.73 21.99
C ILE A 6 -3.57 4.05 23.22
N SER A 7 -4.09 4.37 24.40
CA SER A 7 -3.76 3.69 25.65
C SER A 7 -5.05 3.31 26.36
N SER A 8 -5.22 2.02 26.66
CA SER A 8 -6.42 1.48 27.31
C SER A 8 -6.04 0.47 28.37
N LYS A 9 -6.73 0.50 29.50
CA LYS A 9 -6.52 -0.43 30.63
C LYS A 9 -7.81 -1.20 30.86
N CYS A 10 -7.81 -2.48 30.50
CA CYS A 10 -8.95 -3.38 30.68
C CYS A 10 -8.53 -4.62 31.47
N SER A 11 -9.49 -5.22 32.17
CA SER A 11 -9.35 -6.55 32.77
C SER A 11 -10.05 -7.55 31.87
N LEU A 12 -9.31 -8.55 31.40
CA LEU A 12 -9.78 -9.54 30.44
C LEU A 12 -9.76 -10.93 31.08
N THR A 13 -10.62 -11.83 30.59
CA THR A 13 -10.44 -13.25 30.85
C THR A 13 -9.23 -13.78 30.06
N LYS A 14 -8.72 -14.96 30.45
CA LYS A 14 -7.63 -15.62 29.74
C LYS A 14 -7.95 -15.81 28.24
N ASP A 15 -9.16 -16.26 27.92
CA ASP A 15 -9.54 -16.56 26.54
C ASP A 15 -9.68 -15.29 25.69
N GLN A 16 -10.15 -14.20 26.28
CA GLN A 16 -10.14 -12.89 25.62
C GLN A 16 -8.70 -12.43 25.33
N ALA A 17 -7.79 -12.55 26.31
CA ALA A 17 -6.39 -12.20 26.10
C ALA A 17 -5.74 -13.03 24.98
N ILE A 18 -6.04 -14.33 24.91
CA ILE A 18 -5.58 -15.21 23.81
C ILE A 18 -6.11 -14.68 22.47
N ALA A 19 -7.41 -14.39 22.37
CA ALA A 19 -8.00 -13.90 21.13
C ALA A 19 -7.34 -12.59 20.64
N TYR A 20 -7.00 -11.66 21.54
CA TYR A 20 -6.26 -10.44 21.17
C TYR A 20 -4.85 -10.74 20.64
N LEU A 21 -4.12 -11.66 21.27
CA LEU A 21 -2.79 -12.06 20.80
C LEU A 21 -2.84 -12.77 19.44
N GLU A 22 -3.83 -13.62 19.21
CA GLU A 22 -4.05 -14.26 17.92
C GLU A 22 -4.41 -13.26 16.82
N ALA A 23 -5.26 -12.27 17.13
CA ALA A 23 -5.59 -11.18 16.23
C ALA A 23 -4.37 -10.33 15.89
N LEU A 24 -3.50 -10.06 16.87
CA LEU A 24 -2.22 -9.36 16.64
C LEU A 24 -1.32 -10.16 15.69
N VAL A 25 -1.17 -11.47 15.91
CA VAL A 25 -0.38 -12.35 15.02
C VAL A 25 -0.97 -12.38 13.61
N ALA A 26 -2.30 -12.47 13.47
CA ALA A 26 -2.96 -12.43 12.18
C ALA A 26 -2.75 -11.11 11.44
N SER A 27 -2.70 -9.99 12.18
CA SER A 27 -2.48 -8.65 11.66
C SER A 27 -1.02 -8.44 11.22
N LEU A 28 -0.05 -8.89 12.03
CA LEU A 28 1.37 -8.90 11.67
C LEU A 28 1.62 -9.68 10.38
N LYS A 29 0.99 -10.85 10.21
CA LYS A 29 1.10 -11.64 8.96
C LYS A 29 0.55 -10.93 7.72
N LYS A 30 -0.34 -9.94 7.90
CA LYS A 30 -0.91 -9.11 6.82
C LYS A 30 -0.15 -7.80 6.63
N ASN A 31 0.93 -7.57 7.39
CA ASN A 31 1.69 -6.32 7.46
C ASN A 31 0.88 -5.09 7.88
N GLN A 32 -0.33 -5.25 8.42
CA GLN A 32 -1.17 -4.13 8.83
C GLN A 32 -1.87 -4.45 10.15
N ILE A 33 -1.63 -3.60 11.15
CA ILE A 33 -2.21 -3.69 12.49
C ILE A 33 -3.15 -2.49 12.68
N CYS A 34 -4.43 -2.76 12.91
CA CYS A 34 -5.38 -1.75 13.34
C CYS A 34 -5.67 -1.95 14.83
N VAL A 35 -5.48 -0.89 15.62
CA VAL A 35 -5.87 -0.86 17.04
C VAL A 35 -6.98 0.17 17.20
N GLU A 36 -8.08 -0.25 17.78
CA GLU A 36 -9.30 0.55 17.94
C GLU A 36 -9.70 0.63 19.41
N ALA A 37 -10.16 1.81 19.84
CA ALA A 37 -10.70 2.06 21.17
C ALA A 37 -11.81 3.12 21.08
N GLY A 38 -13.08 2.68 21.17
CA GLY A 38 -14.23 3.57 20.98
C GLY A 38 -14.23 4.14 19.56
N ASP A 39 -14.23 5.46 19.45
CA ASP A 39 -14.22 6.18 18.17
C ASP A 39 -12.80 6.47 17.62
N GLU A 40 -11.77 6.04 18.34
CA GLU A 40 -10.37 6.26 17.95
C GLU A 40 -9.73 4.99 17.39
N TYR A 41 -8.89 5.15 16.36
CA TYR A 41 -8.12 4.05 15.78
C TYR A 41 -6.71 4.49 15.35
N VAL A 42 -5.75 3.58 15.40
CA VAL A 42 -4.39 3.75 14.85
C VAL A 42 -4.10 2.58 13.94
N VAL A 43 -3.58 2.87 12.75
CA VAL A 43 -3.08 1.86 11.80
C VAL A 43 -1.56 1.92 11.79
N LEU A 44 -0.93 0.77 12.00
CA LEU A 44 0.51 0.58 11.92
C LEU A 44 0.79 -0.41 10.79
N GLU A 45 1.78 -0.10 9.96
CA GLU A 45 2.30 -1.02 8.94
C GLU A 45 3.49 -1.77 9.54
N ALA A 46 3.47 -3.09 9.56
CA ALA A 46 4.57 -3.86 10.14
C ALA A 46 5.78 -3.84 9.18
N ALA A 47 6.97 -3.57 9.71
CA ALA A 47 8.21 -3.64 8.93
C ALA A 47 8.77 -5.06 8.93
N GLU A 48 9.60 -5.37 7.93
CA GLU A 48 10.29 -6.67 7.81
C GLU A 48 11.28 -6.91 8.96
N ASN A 49 11.93 -5.84 9.44
CA ASN A 49 12.81 -5.87 10.61
C ASN A 49 12.11 -5.20 11.79
N MET A 50 12.05 -5.89 12.93
CA MET A 50 11.38 -5.42 14.14
C MET A 50 12.22 -5.78 15.37
N GLU A 51 12.18 -4.94 16.38
CA GLU A 51 12.71 -5.23 17.71
C GLU A 51 11.60 -5.77 18.60
N LEU A 52 11.88 -6.86 19.32
CA LEU A 52 10.99 -7.47 20.30
C LEU A 52 11.69 -7.50 21.66
N GLU A 53 11.15 -6.74 22.61
CA GLU A 53 11.57 -6.79 24.01
C GLU A 53 10.54 -7.59 24.82
N VAL A 54 11.03 -8.58 25.57
CA VAL A 54 10.20 -9.42 26.45
C VAL A 54 10.68 -9.28 27.88
N ASN A 55 9.80 -8.77 28.75
CA ASN A 55 10.05 -8.66 30.17
C ASN A 55 9.04 -9.51 30.94
N ALA A 56 9.53 -10.55 31.63
CA ALA A 56 8.72 -11.40 32.49
C ALA A 56 9.15 -11.24 33.96
N ALA A 57 8.17 -11.11 34.86
CA ALA A 57 8.41 -10.96 36.28
C ALA A 57 7.37 -11.76 37.09
N GLN A 58 7.84 -12.42 38.15
CA GLN A 58 7.00 -13.14 39.10
C GLN A 58 7.34 -12.67 40.52
N LYS A 59 6.32 -12.34 41.30
CA LYS A 59 6.41 -12.10 42.75
C LYS A 59 5.26 -12.81 43.45
N LYS A 60 5.28 -12.92 44.79
CA LYS A 60 4.25 -13.64 45.57
C LYS A 60 2.83 -13.28 45.11
N GLY A 61 2.17 -14.23 44.42
CA GLY A 61 0.80 -14.12 43.92
C GLY A 61 0.58 -13.22 42.71
N LYS A 62 1.63 -12.74 42.03
CA LYS A 62 1.50 -11.91 40.83
C LYS A 62 2.53 -12.27 39.76
N GLU A 63 2.00 -12.61 38.59
CA GLU A 63 2.75 -12.83 37.36
C GLU A 63 2.49 -11.67 36.40
N LYS A 64 3.54 -11.24 35.71
CA LYS A 64 3.47 -10.19 34.70
C LYS A 64 4.39 -10.56 33.54
N ILE A 65 3.86 -10.44 32.34
CA ILE A 65 4.64 -10.41 31.11
C ILE A 65 4.37 -9.07 30.41
N MET A 66 5.40 -8.46 29.85
CA MET A 66 5.32 -7.31 28.95
C MET A 66 6.00 -7.69 27.65
N LEU A 67 5.31 -7.38 26.57
CA LEU A 67 5.78 -7.55 25.20
C LEU A 67 5.80 -6.15 24.60
N GLU A 68 6.97 -5.71 24.16
CA GLU A 68 7.13 -4.47 23.41
C GLU A 68 7.65 -4.81 22.02
N LEU A 69 6.93 -4.36 21.00
CA LEU A 69 7.31 -4.50 19.60
C LEU A 69 7.51 -3.08 19.06
N SER A 70 8.68 -2.83 18.49
CA SER A 70 9.01 -1.53 17.90
C SER A 70 9.72 -1.72 16.57
N TRP A 71 9.48 -0.78 15.65
CA TRP A 71 10.07 -0.80 14.33
C TRP A 71 10.06 0.60 13.73
N THR A 72 10.97 0.82 12.79
CA THR A 72 11.01 2.02 11.96
C THR A 72 10.56 1.68 10.55
N GLN A 73 9.84 2.58 9.90
CA GLN A 73 9.54 2.42 8.49
C GLN A 73 10.83 2.64 7.70
N PRO A 74 11.17 1.76 6.72
CA PRO A 74 12.24 2.05 5.81
C PRO A 74 11.89 3.36 5.08
N MET A 75 12.85 4.29 5.05
CA MET A 75 12.71 5.47 4.24
C MET A 75 12.73 5.00 2.78
N VAL A 76 11.56 4.95 2.14
CA VAL A 76 11.45 4.60 0.73
C VAL A 76 12.20 5.69 -0.04
N LEU A 77 13.43 5.40 -0.44
CA LEU A 77 14.09 6.17 -1.48
C LEU A 77 13.34 5.83 -2.76
N GLU A 78 12.46 6.72 -3.20
CA GLU A 78 11.76 6.62 -4.49
C GLU A 78 12.77 6.78 -5.65
N ASN A 79 13.73 5.87 -5.77
CA ASN A 79 14.62 5.64 -6.92
C ASN A 79 15.62 4.50 -6.62
N GLU A 80 15.15 3.34 -6.18
CA GLU A 80 15.98 2.14 -6.35
C GLU A 80 15.95 1.73 -7.83
N GLU A 81 16.76 2.42 -8.64
CA GLU A 81 17.25 1.84 -9.88
C GLU A 81 17.85 0.48 -9.51
N GLN A 82 17.12 -0.60 -9.79
CA GLN A 82 17.53 -1.96 -9.47
C GLN A 82 18.96 -2.16 -9.96
N LEU A 83 19.87 -2.38 -9.01
CA LEU A 83 21.28 -2.63 -9.28
C LEU A 83 21.41 -3.84 -10.20
N LYS A 84 21.63 -3.59 -11.49
CA LYS A 84 21.73 -4.63 -12.51
C LYS A 84 23.19 -5.02 -12.72
N ILE A 85 23.68 -5.99 -11.96
CA ILE A 85 24.96 -6.63 -12.24
C ILE A 85 24.77 -7.56 -13.45
N SER A 86 25.39 -7.22 -14.57
CA SER A 86 25.38 -8.05 -15.78
C SER A 86 26.78 -8.15 -16.37
N SER A 87 27.14 -9.34 -16.84
CA SER A 87 28.37 -9.60 -17.58
C SER A 87 28.33 -9.06 -19.03
N LYS A 88 27.20 -8.46 -19.45
CA LYS A 88 27.00 -7.90 -20.78
C LYS A 88 27.18 -6.39 -20.73
N VAL A 89 28.22 -5.89 -21.41
CA VAL A 89 28.46 -4.45 -21.57
C VAL A 89 27.25 -3.82 -22.26
N PRO A 90 26.59 -2.80 -21.66
CA PRO A 90 25.50 -2.09 -22.32
C PRO A 90 26.03 -1.46 -23.60
N ALA A 91 25.38 -1.74 -24.73
CA ALA A 91 25.73 -1.07 -25.97
C ALA A 91 25.46 0.43 -25.80
N PRO A 92 26.41 1.33 -26.12
CA PRO A 92 26.14 2.75 -26.10
C PRO A 92 24.96 3.03 -27.03
N LYS A 93 23.93 3.71 -26.52
CA LYS A 93 22.86 4.26 -27.35
C LYS A 93 23.54 5.27 -28.28
N LEU A 94 23.78 4.86 -29.53
CA LEU A 94 24.13 5.80 -30.58
C LEU A 94 23.00 6.82 -30.65
N GLU A 95 23.31 8.05 -30.25
CA GLU A 95 22.45 9.20 -30.47
C GLU A 95 22.03 9.21 -31.94
N GLN A 96 20.71 9.24 -32.13
CA GLN A 96 20.09 9.19 -33.44
C GLN A 96 20.65 10.33 -34.30
N LYS A 97 21.28 9.91 -35.39
CA LYS A 97 21.61 10.73 -36.55
C LYS A 97 20.41 11.64 -36.86
N LYS A 98 20.60 12.93 -36.64
CA LYS A 98 19.71 14.02 -37.02
C LYS A 98 19.34 13.85 -38.49
N GLU A 99 18.14 13.36 -38.74
CA GLU A 99 17.54 13.28 -40.07
C GLU A 99 17.22 14.71 -40.50
N GLU A 100 18.08 15.27 -41.33
CA GLU A 100 17.89 16.56 -41.96
C GLU A 100 16.76 16.40 -42.99
N LYS A 101 15.53 16.77 -42.60
CA LYS A 101 14.44 17.02 -43.56
C LYS A 101 14.75 18.32 -44.31
N PRO A 102 14.78 18.32 -45.66
CA PRO A 102 14.52 19.54 -46.40
C PRO A 102 13.01 19.81 -46.37
N VAL A 103 12.69 21.05 -46.02
CA VAL A 103 11.36 21.61 -45.86
C VAL A 103 10.84 22.18 -47.19
N ALA A 104 9.54 21.92 -47.46
CA ALA A 104 8.54 22.79 -48.11
C ALA A 104 8.45 22.93 -49.66
N PRO A 105 7.29 23.40 -50.24
CA PRO A 105 5.87 23.27 -49.84
C PRO A 105 4.90 23.13 -51.08
N PRO A 106 3.62 23.59 -51.10
CA PRO A 106 2.40 22.76 -51.11
C PRO A 106 1.48 22.95 -52.35
N LYS A 107 0.43 22.12 -52.51
CA LYS A 107 -0.86 22.53 -53.14
C LYS A 107 -1.97 21.48 -52.90
N PRO A 108 -3.26 21.83 -53.07
CA PRO A 108 -4.33 21.63 -52.09
C PRO A 108 -5.42 20.69 -52.65
N GLU A 109 -6.61 20.72 -52.05
CA GLU A 109 -7.93 20.17 -52.48
C GLU A 109 -8.41 19.06 -51.52
N ALA A 110 -9.17 19.40 -50.48
CA ALA A 110 -10.60 19.75 -50.47
C ALA A 110 -11.53 18.58 -50.86
N LYS A 111 -12.22 18.04 -49.85
CA LYS A 111 -13.55 17.40 -49.80
C LYS A 111 -13.69 16.83 -48.39
N THR A 112 -14.31 17.51 -47.43
CA THR A 112 -15.76 17.61 -47.22
C THR A 112 -16.46 16.28 -47.43
N GLU A 113 -16.80 15.57 -46.35
CA GLU A 113 -18.18 15.20 -46.06
C GLU A 113 -18.31 14.63 -44.64
N ILE A 114 -19.16 15.31 -43.88
CA ILE A 114 -19.73 14.91 -42.60
C ILE A 114 -20.84 13.90 -42.92
N LYS A 115 -20.93 12.80 -42.15
CA LYS A 115 -22.22 12.13 -41.94
C LYS A 115 -22.38 11.69 -40.49
N LEU A 116 -23.02 12.56 -39.72
CA LEU A 116 -23.85 12.16 -38.58
C LEU A 116 -25.10 11.45 -39.12
N GLU A 117 -25.55 10.40 -38.43
CA GLU A 117 -26.97 10.10 -38.10
C GLU A 117 -27.09 8.69 -37.43
N PRO A 118 -28.20 8.33 -36.74
CA PRO A 118 -28.43 8.69 -35.33
C PRO A 118 -28.93 7.50 -34.47
N ALA A 119 -29.27 7.82 -33.22
CA ALA A 119 -29.78 6.98 -32.14
C ALA A 119 -31.08 6.18 -32.44
N LYS A 120 -31.25 5.08 -31.69
CA LYS A 120 -32.51 4.48 -31.19
C LYS A 120 -32.13 3.42 -30.15
N SER A 121 -32.80 3.14 -29.05
CA SER A 121 -33.73 3.80 -28.13
C SER A 121 -33.98 2.75 -27.03
N PRO A 122 -34.32 3.16 -25.79
CA PRO A 122 -34.52 2.27 -24.65
C PRO A 122 -35.94 1.68 -24.62
N SER A 123 -36.11 0.49 -24.02
CA SER A 123 -37.38 -0.16 -23.60
C SER A 123 -37.02 -1.55 -23.04
N THR A 124 -37.63 -2.18 -22.02
CA THR A 124 -38.81 -1.92 -21.19
C THR A 124 -38.86 -3.03 -20.12
N THR A 125 -39.11 -2.63 -18.87
CA THR A 125 -40.01 -3.19 -17.83
C THR A 125 -40.22 -4.72 -17.65
N ALA A 126 -39.99 -5.21 -16.41
CA ALA A 126 -41.01 -5.73 -15.47
C ALA A 126 -40.52 -6.92 -14.59
N PRO A 127 -40.71 -6.90 -13.25
CA PRO A 127 -40.59 -8.08 -12.40
C PRO A 127 -41.96 -8.78 -12.17
N LYS A 128 -41.95 -10.11 -12.04
CA LYS A 128 -43.05 -10.94 -11.49
C LYS A 128 -42.45 -11.78 -10.36
N LYS A 129 -42.83 -11.53 -9.11
CA LYS A 129 -43.98 -12.05 -8.35
C LYS A 129 -43.79 -13.50 -7.93
#